data_AF-A0A0N0VF95-F1
#
_entry.id   AF-A0A0N0VF95-F1
#
_cell.length_a   1.000
_cell.length_b   1.000
_cell.length_c   1.000
_cell.angle_alpha   90.00
_cell.angle_beta   90.00
_cell.angle_gamma   90.00
#
_symmetry.space_group_name_H-M   'P 1'
#
loop_
_entity.id
_entity.type
_entity.pdbx_description
1 polymer ?
#
loop_
_entity_poly.entity_id
_entity_poly.type
_entity_poly.pdbx_seq_one_letter_code
_entity_poly.pdbx_strand_id
1 'polypeptide(L)'
;MAGVSADEIRHSPLWGHMTQVLAQVVRERPADALEAMEAASNQILTGSAVPPMKGVMYADPRPTARTAAPADSFSNARWAANTNTALAPPKPPRRPRRADGEEEEEEDMADMEEGQPGADLADHPGTLSDVTTEQRHFNEVGLGLPPSDAYRLLVGLRQLIRAEPLASVRFWGVVTGSKADYYVAECQVDAERVQEIAALNGDEEEEEDDGDGDEHAPVSQVADVLCTSAAHRRPRRGPRPSTPAEEAGTGLNSLCYYVSTSADPMTWTRLPDVAPHHVAVARQLRCRFSGNLDAPVHGHPRFLGCERHYLRAQIARITSACRIAPTQMYTTEGAIPEPEEEEEEDGKVRPPPTSVPAYAAVPPLIPQEQPDDEDAEAVAAVEGWFRGYAKEELMQAKGWAHIAPTVLNCGRVTVPPPPEEEEDVQGEDGDDGEGGEAAAPPPPPPAPEMIAPFLSSVSLDAALTYPGHSRAHIPAWTFRKAYLGEGSTTAVYVAKSLLWPGAATYAVTTAGRPGASYQMMYCGTGLKDLQGAYYAPPLPPPCCDEYAEKPGEFDGERDCTVDEELRYAPPPPRPAKEADEEDEEDEE
;
A
#
# COMPACT_ATOMS: atom_id res chain seq x y z
N MET A 1 52.56 34.35 30.65
CA MET A 1 51.13 34.64 30.89
C MET A 1 51.03 35.82 31.85
N ALA A 2 51.21 37.03 31.34
CA ALA A 2 50.90 38.26 32.07
C ALA A 2 49.63 38.81 31.43
N GLY A 3 48.58 39.11 32.20
CA GLY A 3 47.39 39.69 31.58
C GLY A 3 46.08 39.74 32.38
N VAL A 4 46.07 39.53 33.70
CA VAL A 4 44.90 39.91 34.52
C VAL A 4 45.41 40.46 35.84
N SER A 5 45.03 41.69 36.18
CA SER A 5 45.35 42.28 37.49
C SER A 5 44.54 41.60 38.59
N ALA A 6 45.08 41.55 39.81
CA ALA A 6 44.38 40.92 40.95
C ALA A 6 43.02 41.58 41.24
N ASP A 7 42.90 42.87 40.94
CA ASP A 7 41.65 43.61 41.09
C ASP A 7 40.63 43.20 40.03
N GLU A 8 41.03 43.00 38.77
CA GLU A 8 40.15 42.48 37.72
C GLU A 8 39.62 41.07 38.05
N ILE A 9 40.45 40.21 38.66
CA ILE A 9 40.00 38.87 39.10
C ILE A 9 38.91 38.99 40.17
N ARG A 10 39.08 39.89 41.15
CA ARG A 10 38.12 40.08 42.26
C ARG A 10 36.78 40.69 41.83
N HIS A 11 36.78 41.47 40.76
CA HIS A 11 35.56 42.03 40.18
C HIS A 11 34.93 41.10 39.12
N SER A 12 35.53 39.95 38.84
CA SER A 12 34.98 39.01 37.86
C SER A 12 33.68 38.37 38.36
N PRO A 13 32.72 38.10 37.47
CA PRO A 13 31.46 37.43 37.83
C PRO A 13 31.70 36.01 38.35
N LEU A 14 32.76 35.33 37.88
CA LEU A 14 33.16 34.02 38.38
C LEU A 14 33.63 34.09 39.84
N TRP A 15 34.40 35.12 40.21
CA TRP A 15 34.82 35.34 41.59
C TRP A 15 33.62 35.59 42.50
N GLY A 16 32.66 36.41 42.06
CA GLY A 16 31.40 36.63 42.76
C GLY A 16 30.60 35.34 42.96
N HIS A 17 30.40 34.56 41.89
CA HIS A 17 29.71 33.26 41.92
C HIS A 17 30.38 32.29 42.89
N MET A 18 31.70 32.10 42.77
CA MET A 18 32.43 31.16 43.64
C MET A 18 32.45 31.60 45.10
N THR A 19 32.48 32.91 45.36
CA THR A 19 32.34 33.43 46.72
C THR A 19 30.98 33.08 47.31
N GLN A 20 29.90 33.17 46.53
CA GLN A 20 28.55 32.81 46.98
C GLN A 20 28.42 31.30 47.22
N VAL A 21 28.98 30.46 46.33
CA VAL A 21 28.98 28.99 46.47
C VAL A 21 29.71 28.59 47.76
N LEU A 22 30.92 29.11 47.97
CA LEU A 22 31.69 28.81 49.19
C LEU A 22 30.99 29.34 50.44
N ALA A 23 30.38 30.53 50.38
CA ALA A 23 29.61 31.08 51.51
C ALA A 23 28.40 30.21 51.85
N GLN A 24 27.75 29.61 50.86
CA GLN A 24 26.64 28.69 51.06
C GLN A 24 27.10 27.36 51.69
N VAL A 25 28.15 26.74 51.15
CA VAL A 25 28.70 25.48 51.68
C VAL A 25 29.21 25.66 53.13
N VAL A 26 29.86 26.79 53.44
CA VAL A 26 30.31 27.11 54.80
C VAL A 26 29.15 27.32 55.76
N ARG A 27 28.03 27.89 55.28
CA ARG A 27 26.81 28.11 56.08
C ARG A 27 26.10 26.80 56.39
N GLU A 28 25.98 25.93 55.39
CA GLU A 28 25.22 24.68 55.49
C GLU A 28 26.02 23.56 56.16
N ARG A 29 27.36 23.61 56.13
CA ARG A 29 28.26 22.60 56.70
C ARG A 29 27.86 21.16 56.36
N PRO A 30 27.74 20.82 55.07
CA PRO A 30 27.43 19.47 54.64
C PRO A 30 28.54 18.49 55.05
N ALA A 31 28.18 17.21 55.20
CA ALA A 31 29.13 16.15 55.56
C ALA A 31 30.28 16.03 54.54
N ASP A 32 29.94 16.11 53.24
CA ASP A 32 30.90 16.13 52.13
C ASP A 32 30.83 17.47 51.39
N ALA A 33 31.71 18.39 51.79
CA ALA A 33 31.75 19.74 51.24
C ALA A 33 32.03 19.81 49.74
N LEU A 34 32.80 18.85 49.20
CA LEU A 34 33.16 18.83 47.77
C LEU A 34 31.96 18.51 46.88
N GLU A 35 31.14 17.53 47.26
CA GLU A 35 29.94 17.14 46.50
C GLU A 35 28.86 18.22 46.57
N ALA A 36 28.71 18.85 47.74
CA ALA A 36 27.76 19.94 47.94
C ALA A 36 28.10 21.22 47.16
N MET A 37 29.35 21.40 46.70
CA MET A 37 29.72 22.57 45.88
C MET A 37 28.99 22.59 44.54
N GLU A 38 28.75 21.43 43.93
CA GLU A 38 28.04 21.36 42.66
C GLU A 38 26.56 21.74 42.85
N ALA A 39 25.92 21.17 43.87
CA ALA A 39 24.54 21.47 44.22
C ALA A 39 24.34 22.95 44.60
N ALA A 40 25.25 23.52 45.41
CA ALA A 40 25.23 24.94 45.78
C ALA A 40 25.45 25.85 44.57
N SER A 41 26.35 25.49 43.65
CA SER A 41 26.54 26.21 42.39
C SER A 41 25.27 26.23 41.55
N ASN A 42 24.59 25.09 41.41
CA ASN A 42 23.33 25.00 40.68
C ASN A 42 22.22 25.81 41.35
N GLN A 43 22.14 25.77 42.69
CA GLN A 43 21.13 26.52 43.44
C GLN A 43 21.29 28.03 43.29
N ILE A 44 22.53 28.53 43.28
CA ILE A 44 22.81 29.96 43.08
C ILE A 44 22.50 30.39 41.65
N LEU A 45 22.80 29.55 40.65
CA LEU A 45 22.55 29.88 39.24
C LEU A 45 21.08 29.73 38.82
N THR A 46 20.37 28.72 39.33
CA THR A 46 19.07 28.29 38.81
C THR A 46 17.95 28.33 39.84
N GLY A 47 18.26 28.61 41.11
CA GLY A 47 17.31 28.57 42.23
C GLY A 47 17.02 27.14 42.73
N SER A 48 17.56 26.10 42.09
CA SER A 48 17.39 24.70 42.46
C SER A 48 18.74 24.01 42.65
N ALA A 49 18.89 23.22 43.72
CA ALA A 49 20.10 22.44 43.99
C ALA A 49 20.34 21.33 42.95
N VAL A 50 19.27 20.87 42.31
CA VAL A 50 19.34 19.93 41.19
C VAL A 50 19.40 20.77 39.90
N PRO A 51 20.33 20.48 38.97
CA PRO A 51 20.32 21.10 37.65
C PRO A 51 18.92 20.98 37.04
N PRO A 52 18.41 22.00 36.34
CA PRO A 52 17.17 21.87 35.61
C PRO A 52 17.30 20.71 34.64
N MET A 53 16.69 19.57 34.97
CA MET A 53 16.62 18.44 34.05
C MET A 53 15.90 18.92 32.80
N LYS A 54 16.48 18.68 31.63
CA LYS A 54 15.74 18.80 30.37
C LYS A 54 14.63 17.75 30.39
N GLY A 55 13.45 18.17 30.83
CA GLY A 55 12.25 17.35 30.90
C GLY A 55 12.20 16.44 32.13
N VAL A 56 10.99 16.20 32.62
CA VAL A 56 10.73 15.14 33.59
C VAL A 56 10.89 13.83 32.82
N MET A 57 11.95 13.06 33.12
CA MET A 57 12.28 11.82 32.40
C MET A 57 11.24 10.71 32.62
N TYR A 58 10.43 10.82 33.69
CA TYR A 58 9.35 9.92 34.02
C TYR A 58 8.06 10.72 34.23
N ALA A 59 7.04 10.48 33.42
CA ALA A 59 5.74 11.08 33.63
C ALA A 59 5.21 10.70 35.03
N ASP A 60 4.85 11.70 35.84
CA ASP A 60 4.04 11.44 37.04
C ASP A 60 2.72 10.81 36.57
N PRO A 61 2.33 9.62 37.07
CA PRO A 61 1.09 8.96 36.66
C PRO A 61 -0.18 9.73 37.07
N ARG A 62 -0.05 10.79 37.85
CA ARG A 62 -1.18 11.64 38.23
C ARG A 62 -1.65 12.49 37.04
N PRO A 63 -2.97 12.60 36.82
CA PRO A 63 -3.51 13.42 35.74
C PRO A 63 -3.15 14.89 35.97
N THR A 64 -2.37 15.45 35.04
CA THR A 64 -2.04 16.88 35.03
C THR A 64 -3.22 17.69 34.53
N ALA A 65 -3.40 18.90 35.05
CA ALA A 65 -4.41 19.81 34.53
C ALA A 65 -4.15 20.11 33.04
N ARG A 66 -5.21 20.19 32.23
CA ARG A 66 -5.13 20.47 30.79
C ARG A 66 -4.32 21.73 30.47
N THR A 67 -4.35 22.73 31.34
CA THR A 67 -3.59 24.00 31.20
C THR A 67 -2.09 23.85 31.42
N ALA A 68 -1.64 22.77 32.08
CA ALA A 68 -0.23 22.48 32.34
C ALA A 68 0.40 21.59 31.24
N ALA A 69 -0.40 21.03 30.34
CA ALA A 69 0.09 20.23 29.23
C ALA A 69 0.53 21.13 28.05
N PRO A 70 1.65 20.83 27.38
CA PRO A 70 2.07 21.56 26.18
C PRO A 70 0.98 21.55 25.10
N ALA A 71 0.82 22.63 24.33
CA ALA A 71 -0.20 22.71 23.28
C ALA A 71 -0.06 21.57 22.23
N ASP A 72 1.17 21.19 21.90
CA ASP A 72 1.45 20.10 20.95
C ASP A 72 1.11 18.69 21.49
N SER A 73 0.86 18.55 22.80
CA SER A 73 0.46 17.27 23.37
C SER A 73 -0.97 16.86 22.98
N PHE A 74 -1.83 17.82 22.63
CA PHE A 74 -3.22 17.55 22.32
C PHE A 74 -3.40 16.83 20.98
N SER A 75 -2.60 17.18 19.96
CA SER A 75 -2.59 16.44 18.69
C SER A 75 -2.10 15.01 18.91
N ASN A 76 -1.03 14.84 19.69
CA ASN A 76 -0.46 13.54 20.02
C ASN A 76 -1.35 12.67 20.93
N ALA A 77 -2.29 13.25 21.67
CA ALA A 77 -3.20 12.53 22.55
C ALA A 77 -4.59 12.28 21.92
N ARG A 78 -4.82 12.71 20.68
CA ARG A 78 -6.12 12.55 20.00
C ARG A 78 -6.53 11.09 19.88
N TRP A 79 -5.60 10.19 19.53
CA TRP A 79 -5.86 8.75 19.48
C TRP A 79 -6.40 8.20 20.81
N ALA A 80 -5.89 8.68 21.95
CA ALA A 80 -6.30 8.20 23.26
C ALA A 80 -7.74 8.63 23.58
N ALA A 81 -8.12 9.87 23.21
CA ALA A 81 -9.49 10.34 23.35
C ALA A 81 -10.47 9.56 22.45
N ASN A 82 -10.09 9.31 21.20
CA ASN A 82 -10.88 8.50 20.26
C ASN A 82 -11.05 7.07 20.78
N THR A 83 -9.97 6.46 21.25
CA THR A 83 -9.98 5.11 21.82
C THR A 83 -10.87 5.02 23.06
N ASN A 84 -10.78 6.00 23.97
CA ASN A 84 -11.63 6.03 25.16
C ASN A 84 -13.11 6.21 24.80
N THR A 85 -13.40 6.95 23.73
CA THR A 85 -14.77 7.12 23.22
C THR A 85 -15.29 5.80 22.61
N ALA A 86 -14.44 5.08 21.88
CA ALA A 86 -14.74 3.78 21.31
C ALA A 86 -14.99 2.68 22.36
N LEU A 87 -14.24 2.73 23.46
CA LEU A 87 -14.36 1.80 24.59
C LEU A 87 -15.50 2.16 25.56
N ALA A 88 -16.03 3.37 25.48
CA ALA A 88 -17.09 3.80 26.36
C ALA A 88 -18.35 2.96 26.08
N PRO A 89 -19.04 2.46 27.13
CA PRO A 89 -20.29 1.75 26.93
C PRO A 89 -21.31 2.67 26.25
N PRO A 90 -22.22 2.12 25.41
CA PRO A 90 -23.26 2.90 24.77
C PRO A 90 -24.06 3.64 25.86
N LYS A 91 -24.26 4.95 25.66
CA LYS A 91 -25.02 5.75 26.62
C LYS A 91 -26.46 5.22 26.63
N PRO A 92 -27.06 4.98 27.82
CA PRO A 92 -28.45 4.58 27.87
C PRO A 92 -29.31 5.64 27.18
N PRO A 93 -30.36 5.24 26.44
CA PRO A 93 -31.24 6.19 25.76
C PRO A 93 -31.81 7.15 26.80
N ARG A 94 -31.51 8.44 26.64
CA ARG A 94 -32.07 9.47 27.50
C ARG A 94 -33.51 9.70 27.07
N ARG A 95 -34.47 9.38 27.95
CA ARG A 95 -35.87 9.83 27.79
C ARG A 95 -35.83 11.34 27.52
N PRO A 96 -36.42 11.85 26.43
CA PRO A 96 -36.43 13.28 26.18
C PRO A 96 -37.12 13.96 27.36
N ARG A 97 -36.36 14.76 28.10
CA ARG A 97 -36.92 15.57 29.19
C ARG A 97 -37.80 16.62 28.53
N ARG A 98 -39.12 16.40 28.49
CA ARG A 98 -40.09 17.43 28.15
C ARG A 98 -39.84 18.61 29.08
N ALA A 99 -39.78 19.80 28.50
CA ALA A 99 -39.48 21.03 29.22
C ALA A 99 -40.71 21.58 29.96
N ASP A 100 -41.59 20.71 30.48
CA ASP A 100 -42.78 21.11 31.22
C ASP A 100 -42.96 20.13 32.38
N GLY A 101 -42.89 20.67 33.60
CA GLY A 101 -42.85 19.91 34.84
C GLY A 101 -44.22 19.46 35.31
N GLU A 102 -44.74 18.40 34.72
CA GLU A 102 -45.88 17.67 35.26
C GLU A 102 -45.50 16.18 35.41
N GLU A 103 -45.64 15.69 36.64
CA GLU A 103 -45.49 14.29 37.01
C GLU A 103 -46.68 13.53 36.40
N GLU A 104 -46.44 12.73 35.36
CA GLU A 104 -47.43 11.78 34.87
C GLU A 104 -47.15 10.38 35.40
N GLU A 105 -48.24 9.78 35.87
CA GLU A 105 -48.37 8.54 36.61
C GLU A 105 -47.85 7.33 35.83
N GLU A 106 -47.30 6.38 36.59
CA GLU A 106 -46.92 5.04 36.12
C GLU A 106 -48.17 4.26 35.69
N GLU A 107 -48.62 4.36 34.45
CA GLU A 107 -49.56 3.40 33.85
C GLU A 107 -49.67 3.63 32.33
N ASP A 108 -48.71 3.08 31.58
CA ASP A 108 -48.89 2.62 30.19
C ASP A 108 -47.67 1.78 29.80
N MET A 109 -47.61 0.57 30.38
CA MET A 109 -46.73 -0.53 30.00
C MET A 109 -47.53 -1.54 29.17
N ALA A 110 -47.66 -1.29 27.88
CA ALA A 110 -47.88 -2.27 26.81
C ALA A 110 -47.85 -1.51 25.48
N ASP A 111 -47.18 -2.05 24.46
CA ASP A 111 -47.14 -1.55 23.08
C ASP A 111 -46.04 -0.52 22.71
N MET A 112 -44.85 -0.68 23.27
CA MET A 112 -43.65 -0.58 22.44
C MET A 112 -42.97 -1.95 22.40
N GLU A 113 -43.16 -2.59 21.25
CA GLU A 113 -42.43 -3.74 20.73
C GLU A 113 -41.03 -3.86 21.35
N GLU A 114 -40.70 -5.05 21.86
CA GLU A 114 -39.37 -5.48 22.29
C GLU A 114 -38.36 -5.31 21.14
N GLY A 115 -37.99 -4.07 20.84
CA GLY A 115 -36.97 -3.71 19.87
C GLY A 115 -35.61 -3.91 20.52
N GLN A 116 -35.17 -5.18 20.50
CA GLN A 116 -33.82 -5.72 20.64
C GLN A 116 -32.92 -5.11 21.74
N PRO A 117 -32.32 -5.92 22.64
CA PRO A 117 -31.26 -5.43 23.51
C PRO A 117 -30.22 -4.72 22.63
N GLY A 118 -29.97 -3.44 22.92
CA GLY A 118 -29.19 -2.57 22.04
C GLY A 118 -27.91 -3.28 21.60
N ALA A 119 -27.83 -3.52 20.28
CA ALA A 119 -26.83 -4.32 19.58
C ALA A 119 -25.61 -4.61 20.46
N ASP A 120 -25.54 -5.85 20.96
CA ASP A 120 -24.45 -6.29 21.83
C ASP A 120 -23.12 -5.91 21.17
N LEU A 121 -22.11 -5.58 21.99
CA LEU A 121 -20.75 -5.32 21.50
C LEU A 121 -20.17 -6.50 20.66
N ALA A 122 -20.84 -7.66 20.70
CA ALA A 122 -20.56 -8.87 19.94
C ALA A 122 -21.21 -8.93 18.55
N ASP A 123 -22.26 -8.14 18.28
CA ASP A 123 -22.97 -8.19 17.00
C ASP A 123 -22.30 -7.26 16.00
N HIS A 124 -21.67 -7.85 14.99
CA HIS A 124 -21.13 -7.16 13.82
C HIS A 124 -21.57 -7.89 12.55
N PRO A 125 -21.86 -7.16 11.45
CA PRO A 125 -22.56 -7.72 10.28
C PRO A 125 -21.73 -8.70 9.44
N GLY A 126 -20.45 -8.91 9.74
CA GLY A 126 -19.57 -9.80 8.98
C GLY A 126 -18.63 -10.62 9.86
N THR A 127 -17.63 -11.24 9.26
CA THR A 127 -16.60 -12.03 9.96
C THR A 127 -15.39 -11.15 10.33
N LEU A 128 -15.02 -11.14 11.61
CA LEU A 128 -13.86 -10.39 12.10
C LEU A 128 -12.81 -11.36 12.63
N SER A 129 -11.58 -11.24 12.14
CA SER A 129 -10.47 -12.08 12.63
C SER A 129 -10.07 -11.67 14.06
N ASP A 130 -9.75 -12.67 14.90
CA ASP A 130 -9.37 -12.44 16.29
C ASP A 130 -7.91 -11.99 16.39
N VAL A 131 -7.71 -10.69 16.16
CA VAL A 131 -6.39 -10.04 16.24
C VAL A 131 -5.73 -10.30 17.59
N THR A 132 -6.47 -10.40 18.70
CA THR A 132 -5.86 -10.60 20.02
C THR A 132 -5.22 -11.98 20.18
N THR A 133 -5.90 -13.02 19.71
CA THR A 133 -5.36 -14.38 19.70
C THR A 133 -4.26 -14.54 18.66
N GLU A 134 -4.43 -13.97 17.47
CA GLU A 134 -3.39 -13.98 16.43
C GLU A 134 -2.09 -13.33 16.92
N GLN A 135 -2.17 -12.13 17.50
CA GLN A 135 -1.00 -11.43 18.04
C GLN A 135 -0.39 -12.15 19.24
N ARG A 136 -1.17 -12.89 20.03
CA ARG A 136 -0.64 -13.76 21.08
C ARG A 136 0.29 -14.83 20.52
N HIS A 137 -0.11 -15.51 19.44
CA HIS A 137 0.75 -16.50 18.78
C HIS A 137 2.04 -15.88 18.20
N PHE A 138 1.95 -14.68 17.61
CA PHE A 138 3.15 -13.95 17.18
C PHE A 138 4.04 -13.51 18.35
N ASN A 139 3.45 -13.15 19.51
CA ASN A 139 4.18 -12.76 20.71
C ASN A 139 4.93 -13.93 21.35
N GLU A 140 4.40 -15.15 21.28
CA GLU A 140 5.11 -16.37 21.73
C GLU A 140 6.45 -16.59 20.99
N VAL A 141 6.58 -16.04 19.77
CA VAL A 141 7.80 -16.11 18.94
C VAL A 141 8.56 -14.77 18.91
N GLY A 142 8.08 -13.75 19.62
CA GLY A 142 8.72 -12.44 19.75
C GLY A 142 8.64 -11.57 18.49
N LEU A 143 7.53 -11.64 17.74
CA LEU A 143 7.30 -10.83 16.52
C LEU A 143 6.03 -9.98 16.55
N GLY A 144 5.10 -10.25 17.47
CA GLY A 144 3.78 -9.64 17.49
C GLY A 144 3.73 -8.22 18.06
N LEU A 145 2.57 -7.60 17.91
CA LEU A 145 2.24 -6.35 18.59
C LEU A 145 1.98 -6.59 20.08
N PRO A 146 2.29 -5.61 20.95
CA PRO A 146 1.99 -5.75 22.36
C PRO A 146 0.47 -5.92 22.58
N PRO A 147 0.05 -6.69 23.59
CA PRO A 147 -1.37 -7.02 23.80
C PRO A 147 -2.29 -5.80 23.90
N SER A 148 -1.79 -4.69 24.46
CA SER A 148 -2.54 -3.43 24.55
C SER A 148 -2.86 -2.83 23.18
N ASP A 149 -1.93 -2.92 22.23
CA ASP A 149 -2.10 -2.35 20.90
C ASP A 149 -2.94 -3.28 20.03
N ALA A 150 -2.74 -4.59 20.16
CA ALA A 150 -3.60 -5.59 19.53
C ALA A 150 -5.07 -5.40 19.90
N TYR A 151 -5.37 -5.14 21.18
CA TYR A 151 -6.74 -4.88 21.62
C TYR A 151 -7.30 -3.57 21.09
N ARG A 152 -6.50 -2.49 21.05
CA ARG A 152 -6.90 -1.21 20.43
C ARG A 152 -7.23 -1.37 18.96
N LEU A 153 -6.40 -2.11 18.23
CA LEU A 153 -6.63 -2.43 16.82
C LEU A 153 -7.91 -3.26 16.63
N LEU A 154 -8.15 -4.25 17.47
CA LEU A 154 -9.39 -5.03 17.43
C LEU A 154 -10.63 -4.13 17.55
N VAL A 155 -10.60 -3.14 18.46
CA VAL A 155 -11.69 -2.17 18.63
C VAL A 155 -11.84 -1.29 17.38
N GLY A 156 -10.72 -0.82 16.79
CA GLY A 156 -10.74 -0.07 15.55
C GLY A 156 -11.35 -0.86 14.38
N LEU A 157 -10.99 -2.13 14.23
CA LEU A 157 -11.53 -3.00 13.18
C LEU A 157 -13.01 -3.32 13.38
N ARG A 158 -13.47 -3.44 14.64
CA ARG A 158 -14.90 -3.56 14.96
C ARG A 158 -15.70 -2.32 14.57
N GLN A 159 -15.11 -1.14 14.65
CA GLN A 159 -15.75 0.08 14.16
C GLN A 159 -15.77 0.10 12.63
N LEU A 160 -14.68 -0.32 11.99
CA LEU A 160 -14.58 -0.40 10.52
C LEU A 160 -15.66 -1.30 9.90
N ILE A 161 -15.84 -2.53 10.39
CA ILE A 161 -16.84 -3.48 9.83
C ILE A 161 -18.29 -2.99 10.01
N ARG A 162 -18.54 -2.16 11.03
CA ARG A 162 -19.85 -1.52 11.26
C ARG A 162 -20.07 -0.32 10.35
N ALA A 163 -19.03 0.45 10.07
CA ALA A 163 -19.11 1.64 9.23
C ALA A 163 -19.23 1.29 7.74
N GLU A 164 -18.45 0.33 7.25
CA GLU A 164 -18.28 0.03 5.82
C GLU A 164 -18.90 -1.32 5.43
N PRO A 165 -19.41 -1.50 4.19
CA PRO A 165 -20.03 -2.73 3.68
C PRO A 165 -19.02 -3.86 3.45
N LEU A 166 -18.58 -4.48 4.55
CA LEU A 166 -17.53 -5.49 4.56
C LEU A 166 -18.06 -6.83 5.08
N ALA A 167 -17.84 -7.89 4.31
CA ALA A 167 -18.19 -9.27 4.65
C ALA A 167 -17.15 -9.90 5.59
N SER A 168 -15.86 -9.60 5.38
CA SER A 168 -14.79 -10.05 6.24
C SER A 168 -13.74 -8.95 6.44
N VAL A 169 -13.20 -8.88 7.66
CA VAL A 169 -12.13 -7.94 8.04
C VAL A 169 -11.03 -8.70 8.76
N ARG A 170 -9.81 -8.55 8.26
CA ARG A 170 -8.60 -9.15 8.82
C ARG A 170 -7.48 -8.12 8.94
N PHE A 171 -6.70 -8.25 10.00
CA PHE A 171 -5.47 -7.48 10.14
C PHE A 171 -4.36 -8.03 9.24
N TRP A 172 -3.86 -7.22 8.31
CA TRP A 172 -2.78 -7.59 7.39
C TRP A 172 -1.40 -7.35 7.99
N GLY A 173 -1.22 -6.23 8.68
CA GLY A 173 0.08 -5.89 9.26
C GLY A 173 0.35 -4.41 9.50
N VAL A 174 1.62 -4.11 9.75
CA VAL A 174 2.16 -2.77 10.01
C VAL A 174 3.24 -2.43 9.00
N VAL A 175 3.11 -1.26 8.37
CA VAL A 175 4.16 -0.66 7.54
C VAL A 175 4.74 0.54 8.26
N THR A 176 6.01 0.47 8.62
CA THR A 176 6.66 1.53 9.40
C THR A 176 7.00 2.74 8.54
N GLY A 177 6.67 3.93 9.02
CA GLY A 177 6.96 5.20 8.37
C GLY A 177 7.95 6.06 9.15
N SER A 178 8.32 7.21 8.59
CA SER A 178 9.24 8.15 9.26
C SER A 178 8.55 9.06 10.28
N LYS A 179 7.30 9.48 10.04
CA LYS A 179 6.51 10.29 10.97
C LYS A 179 5.48 9.47 11.74
N ALA A 180 4.84 8.53 11.07
CA ALA A 180 3.86 7.63 11.64
C ALA A 180 3.84 6.30 10.89
N ASP A 181 3.42 5.24 11.58
CA ASP A 181 3.28 3.90 11.00
C ASP A 181 1.86 3.68 10.47
N TYR A 182 1.73 2.82 9.47
CA TYR A 182 0.45 2.42 8.89
C TYR A 182 0.02 1.05 9.41
N TYR A 183 -1.16 0.98 10.01
CA TYR A 183 -1.89 -0.26 10.28
C TYR A 183 -2.75 -0.59 9.08
N VAL A 184 -2.62 -1.79 8.52
CA VAL A 184 -3.33 -2.21 7.31
C VAL A 184 -4.32 -3.31 7.66
N ALA A 185 -5.56 -3.15 7.21
CA ALA A 185 -6.59 -4.18 7.24
C ALA A 185 -6.88 -4.64 5.81
N GLU A 186 -6.92 -5.97 5.60
CA GLU A 186 -7.45 -6.57 4.38
C GLU A 186 -8.93 -6.89 4.62
N CYS A 187 -9.79 -6.50 3.68
CA CYS A 187 -11.22 -6.64 3.80
C CYS A 187 -11.82 -7.21 2.51
N GLN A 188 -12.86 -8.01 2.65
CA GLN A 188 -13.69 -8.47 1.55
C GLN A 188 -14.98 -7.66 1.54
N VAL A 189 -15.31 -7.07 0.40
CA VAL A 189 -16.53 -6.29 0.22
C VAL A 189 -17.74 -7.22 0.24
N ASP A 190 -18.81 -6.81 0.93
CA ASP A 190 -20.09 -7.48 0.88
C ASP A 190 -20.92 -6.91 -0.28
N ALA A 191 -21.07 -7.70 -1.36
CA ALA A 191 -21.77 -7.25 -2.56
C ALA A 191 -23.25 -6.93 -2.31
N GLU A 192 -23.91 -7.67 -1.41
CA GLU A 192 -25.33 -7.46 -1.08
C GLU A 192 -25.50 -6.12 -0.35
N ARG A 193 -24.67 -5.86 0.66
CA ARG A 193 -24.72 -4.62 1.42
C ARG A 193 -24.30 -3.40 0.59
N VAL A 194 -23.41 -3.55 -0.39
CA VAL A 194 -23.11 -2.49 -1.36
C VAL A 194 -24.34 -2.15 -2.20
N GLN A 195 -25.05 -3.16 -2.69
CA GLN A 195 -26.29 -2.96 -3.45
C GLN A 195 -27.38 -2.34 -2.59
N GLU A 196 -27.52 -2.73 -1.33
CA GLU A 196 -28.44 -2.11 -0.37
C GLU A 196 -28.10 -0.63 -0.13
N ILE A 197 -26.83 -0.31 0.09
CA ILE A 197 -26.39 1.08 0.29
C ILE A 197 -26.59 1.89 -1.00
N ALA A 198 -26.32 1.32 -2.17
CA ALA A 198 -26.58 1.97 -3.46
C ALA A 198 -28.09 2.23 -3.66
N ALA A 199 -28.94 1.25 -3.33
CA ALA A 199 -30.39 1.37 -3.42
C ALA A 199 -30.96 2.37 -2.40
N LEU A 200 -30.35 2.50 -1.21
CA LEU A 200 -30.74 3.48 -0.19
C LEU A 200 -30.26 4.89 -0.53
N ASN A 201 -29.10 5.02 -1.16
CA ASN A 201 -28.56 6.30 -1.63
C ASN A 201 -29.20 6.77 -2.94
N GLY A 202 -30.00 5.91 -3.59
CA GLY A 202 -30.89 6.24 -4.71
C GLY A 202 -30.17 6.87 -5.89
N ASP A 203 -29.71 6.05 -6.84
CA ASP A 203 -29.32 6.44 -8.21
C ASP A 203 -28.80 7.88 -8.36
N GLU A 204 -27.70 8.21 -7.67
CA GLU A 204 -26.76 9.16 -8.25
C GLU A 204 -25.91 8.34 -9.23
N GLU A 205 -26.49 8.08 -10.40
CA GLU A 205 -25.68 7.90 -11.60
C GLU A 205 -24.71 9.09 -11.61
N GLU A 206 -23.40 8.82 -11.61
CA GLU A 206 -22.44 9.82 -12.04
C GLU A 206 -22.90 10.22 -13.45
N GLU A 207 -23.60 11.36 -13.58
CA GLU A 207 -23.75 11.98 -14.89
C GLU A 207 -22.32 12.17 -15.39
N GLU A 208 -21.99 11.45 -16.46
CA GLU A 208 -20.86 11.78 -17.31
C GLU A 208 -21.05 13.25 -17.69
N ASP A 209 -20.30 14.13 -17.04
CA ASP A 209 -20.24 15.56 -17.34
C ASP A 209 -19.66 15.72 -18.75
N ASP A 210 -20.53 15.64 -19.75
CA ASP A 210 -20.34 16.19 -21.09
C ASP A 210 -20.32 17.72 -21.00
N GLY A 211 -19.27 18.26 -20.38
CA GLY A 211 -19.01 19.67 -20.25
C GLY A 211 -18.39 20.28 -21.52
N ASP A 212 -19.19 20.43 -22.58
CA ASP A 212 -18.89 21.39 -23.65
C ASP A 212 -19.38 22.78 -23.22
N GLY A 213 -18.46 23.58 -22.67
CA GLY A 213 -18.74 24.99 -22.38
C GLY A 213 -17.84 25.61 -21.32
N ASP A 214 -16.65 26.08 -21.71
CA ASP A 214 -16.04 27.21 -21.00
C ASP A 214 -15.18 28.07 -21.96
N GLU A 215 -15.86 28.99 -22.66
CA GLU A 215 -15.22 30.10 -23.36
C GLU A 215 -14.96 31.25 -22.36
N HIS A 216 -13.68 31.61 -22.22
CA HIS A 216 -13.12 32.89 -21.75
C HIS A 216 -12.92 33.13 -20.24
N ALA A 217 -11.80 32.61 -19.72
CA ALA A 217 -11.04 33.27 -18.65
C ALA A 217 -9.84 34.08 -19.23
N PRO A 218 -9.54 35.29 -18.74
CA PRO A 218 -8.49 36.13 -19.31
C PRO A 218 -7.08 35.64 -18.94
N VAL A 219 -6.28 35.38 -19.98
CA VAL A 219 -4.91 34.89 -19.88
C VAL A 219 -3.96 36.00 -19.42
N SER A 220 -3.26 35.81 -18.29
CA SER A 220 -2.34 36.82 -17.72
C SER A 220 -0.86 36.51 -17.91
N GLN A 221 -0.50 35.29 -18.32
CA GLN A 221 0.89 34.88 -18.56
C GLN A 221 1.04 34.08 -19.86
N VAL A 222 2.11 34.35 -20.61
CA VAL A 222 2.45 33.64 -21.87
C VAL A 222 2.66 32.13 -21.66
N ALA A 223 2.96 31.70 -20.43
CA ALA A 223 3.04 30.29 -20.06
C ALA A 223 1.69 29.55 -20.20
N ASP A 224 0.57 30.24 -19.94
CA ASP A 224 -0.78 29.66 -20.07
C ASP A 224 -1.20 29.48 -21.54
N VAL A 225 -0.67 30.30 -22.45
CA VAL A 225 -0.90 30.18 -23.91
C VAL A 225 -0.19 28.93 -24.49
N LEU A 226 0.99 28.58 -23.96
CA LEU A 226 1.70 27.36 -24.37
C LEU A 226 1.07 26.09 -23.81
N CYS A 227 0.40 26.17 -22.66
CA CYS A 227 -0.37 25.05 -22.10
C CYS A 227 -1.77 24.89 -22.73
N THR A 228 -2.46 25.97 -23.11
CA THR A 228 -3.81 25.92 -23.68
C THR A 228 -3.83 25.54 -25.16
N SER A 229 -2.86 25.96 -25.96
CA SER A 229 -2.71 25.49 -27.35
C SER A 229 -2.32 24.00 -27.45
N ALA A 230 -1.83 23.41 -26.37
CA ALA A 230 -1.64 21.96 -26.23
C ALA A 230 -2.91 21.21 -25.76
N ALA A 231 -3.92 21.90 -25.23
CA ALA A 231 -5.10 21.31 -24.61
C ALA A 231 -6.24 20.97 -25.59
N HIS A 232 -6.27 21.54 -26.80
CA HIS A 232 -7.16 21.10 -27.88
C HIS A 232 -6.63 19.88 -28.67
N ARG A 233 -5.42 19.41 -28.34
CA ARG A 233 -5.04 18.03 -28.65
C ARG A 233 -5.55 17.19 -27.49
N ARG A 234 -6.53 16.30 -27.77
CA ARG A 234 -6.94 15.20 -26.88
C ARG A 234 -5.73 14.70 -26.07
N PRO A 235 -5.86 14.32 -24.79
CA PRO A 235 -4.75 13.85 -23.97
C PRO A 235 -4.27 12.47 -24.48
N ARG A 236 -3.61 12.44 -25.63
CA ARG A 236 -2.92 11.27 -26.23
C ARG A 236 -1.43 11.26 -25.90
N ARG A 237 -0.96 12.10 -24.95
CA ARG A 237 0.47 12.26 -24.61
C ARG A 237 0.81 12.02 -23.13
N GLY A 238 0.03 11.19 -22.44
CA GLY A 238 0.61 10.32 -21.41
C GLY A 238 0.89 8.95 -22.06
N PRO A 239 1.93 8.19 -21.68
CA PRO A 239 1.99 6.79 -22.08
C PRO A 239 0.68 6.14 -21.60
N ARG A 240 -0.20 5.71 -22.54
CA ARG A 240 -1.32 4.83 -22.19
C ARG A 240 -0.71 3.72 -21.31
N PRO A 241 -1.24 3.44 -20.11
CA PRO A 241 -0.78 2.28 -19.36
C PRO A 241 -0.83 1.11 -20.32
N SER A 242 0.32 0.50 -20.63
CA SER A 242 0.38 -0.48 -21.73
C SER A 242 -0.46 -1.73 -21.43
N THR A 243 -0.98 -1.84 -20.21
CA THR A 243 -1.76 -2.93 -19.69
C THR A 243 -2.97 -2.38 -18.92
N PRO A 244 -4.19 -2.87 -19.21
CA PRO A 244 -5.39 -2.43 -18.51
C PRO A 244 -5.38 -2.92 -17.06
N ALA A 245 -5.93 -2.11 -16.16
CA ALA A 245 -6.07 -2.46 -14.76
C ALA A 245 -7.07 -3.61 -14.58
N GLU A 246 -6.86 -4.41 -13.53
CA GLU A 246 -7.81 -5.46 -13.15
C GLU A 246 -9.02 -4.82 -12.46
N GLU A 247 -10.22 -5.28 -12.82
CA GLU A 247 -11.47 -4.78 -12.25
C GLU A 247 -11.55 -5.06 -10.74
N ALA A 248 -12.29 -4.22 -10.02
CA ALA A 248 -12.55 -4.41 -8.60
C ALA A 248 -13.19 -5.79 -8.36
N GLY A 249 -12.64 -6.57 -7.43
CA GLY A 249 -13.06 -7.94 -7.16
C GLY A 249 -12.27 -9.02 -7.91
N THR A 250 -11.44 -8.66 -8.90
CA THR A 250 -10.66 -9.62 -9.69
C THR A 250 -9.16 -9.52 -9.41
N GLY A 251 -8.46 -10.66 -9.47
CA GLY A 251 -6.99 -10.73 -9.37
C GLY A 251 -6.41 -10.03 -8.12
N LEU A 252 -5.58 -9.02 -8.34
CA LEU A 252 -4.95 -8.18 -7.32
C LEU A 252 -5.91 -7.22 -6.61
N ASN A 253 -7.06 -6.94 -7.21
CA ASN A 253 -8.13 -6.10 -6.66
C ASN A 253 -9.29 -6.92 -6.07
N SER A 254 -9.09 -8.22 -5.84
CA SER A 254 -10.05 -9.09 -5.14
C SER A 254 -10.35 -8.66 -3.70
N LEU A 255 -9.35 -8.15 -2.99
CA LEU A 255 -9.46 -7.65 -1.64
C LEU A 255 -9.29 -6.13 -1.60
N CYS A 256 -10.12 -5.47 -0.81
CA CYS A 256 -9.99 -4.05 -0.51
C CYS A 256 -9.13 -3.86 0.74
N TYR A 257 -8.37 -2.77 0.79
CA TYR A 257 -7.44 -2.52 1.89
C TYR A 257 -7.78 -1.20 2.56
N TYR A 258 -7.87 -1.21 3.88
CA TYR A 258 -8.05 -0.02 4.70
C TYR A 258 -6.79 0.24 5.50
N VAL A 259 -6.44 1.52 5.63
CA VAL A 259 -5.25 1.95 6.37
C VAL A 259 -5.64 2.89 7.47
N SER A 260 -5.09 2.64 8.65
CA SER A 260 -5.10 3.54 9.78
C SER A 260 -3.67 3.96 10.11
N THR A 261 -3.51 5.12 10.75
CA THR A 261 -2.20 5.66 11.10
C THR A 261 -1.97 5.48 12.60
N SER A 262 -0.71 5.29 13.03
CA SER A 262 -0.38 5.19 14.46
C SER A 262 -0.80 6.42 15.28
N ALA A 263 -0.89 7.59 14.62
CA ALA A 263 -1.42 8.81 15.21
C ALA A 263 -2.92 8.76 15.55
N ASP A 264 -3.70 7.88 14.91
CA ASP A 264 -5.12 7.66 15.19
C ASP A 264 -5.58 6.27 14.69
N PRO A 265 -5.47 5.21 15.53
CA PRO A 265 -5.77 3.83 15.15
C PRO A 265 -7.27 3.54 14.99
N MET A 266 -8.13 4.53 15.24
CA MET A 266 -9.59 4.41 15.11
C MET A 266 -10.12 4.94 13.77
N THR A 267 -9.35 5.78 13.08
CA THR A 267 -9.72 6.32 11.78
C THR A 267 -9.12 5.45 10.69
N TRP A 268 -9.98 4.89 9.83
CA TRP A 268 -9.60 4.04 8.72
C TRP A 268 -9.89 4.74 7.39
N THR A 269 -8.96 4.65 6.45
CA THR A 269 -9.08 5.23 5.11
C THR A 269 -8.90 4.14 4.07
N ARG A 270 -9.84 4.02 3.13
CA ARG A 270 -9.78 3.05 2.03
C ARG A 270 -8.63 3.39 1.09
N LEU A 271 -7.82 2.40 0.74
CA LEU A 271 -6.81 2.53 -0.31
C LEU A 271 -7.44 2.40 -1.69
N PRO A 272 -6.89 3.11 -2.70
CA PRO A 272 -7.32 2.95 -4.09
C PRO A 272 -6.96 1.56 -4.63
N ASP A 273 -7.59 1.18 -5.72
CA ASP A 273 -7.28 -0.07 -6.41
C ASP A 273 -5.90 -0.01 -7.09
N VAL A 274 -5.27 -1.18 -7.22
CA VAL A 274 -3.92 -1.25 -7.80
C VAL A 274 -4.01 -1.28 -9.31
N ALA A 275 -3.19 -0.42 -9.93
CA ALA A 275 -2.99 -0.43 -11.37
C ALA A 275 -1.64 -1.13 -11.72
N PRO A 276 -1.55 -1.86 -12.84
CA PRO A 276 -0.34 -2.62 -13.20
C PRO A 276 0.91 -1.73 -13.31
N HIS A 277 0.75 -0.52 -13.83
CA HIS A 277 1.84 0.46 -13.94
C HIS A 277 2.39 0.88 -12.56
N HIS A 278 1.54 0.99 -11.52
CA HIS A 278 2.00 1.27 -10.16
C HIS A 278 2.89 0.15 -9.63
N VAL A 279 2.54 -1.11 -9.91
CA VAL A 279 3.34 -2.29 -9.51
C VAL A 279 4.67 -2.33 -10.26
N ALA A 280 4.65 -2.11 -11.57
CA ALA A 280 5.84 -2.10 -12.42
C ALA A 280 6.84 -1.03 -11.98
N VAL A 281 6.38 0.20 -11.72
CA VAL A 281 7.24 1.29 -11.24
C VAL A 281 7.68 1.04 -9.79
N ALA A 282 6.80 0.54 -8.91
CA ALA A 282 7.15 0.23 -7.52
C ALA A 282 8.28 -0.82 -7.41
N ARG A 283 8.42 -1.73 -8.37
CA ARG A 283 9.55 -2.68 -8.44
C ARG A 283 10.90 -1.99 -8.61
N GLN A 284 10.94 -0.87 -9.30
CA GLN A 284 12.14 -0.10 -9.60
C GLN A 284 12.43 0.97 -8.55
N LEU A 285 11.43 1.31 -7.72
CA LEU A 285 11.55 2.34 -6.69
C LEU A 285 11.91 1.76 -5.32
N ARG A 286 12.76 2.50 -4.60
CA ARG A 286 13.08 2.24 -3.20
C ARG A 286 12.78 3.48 -2.35
N CYS A 287 11.51 3.68 -2.04
CA CYS A 287 11.05 4.82 -1.25
C CYS A 287 10.67 4.38 0.17
N ARG A 288 11.07 5.16 1.18
CA ARG A 288 10.57 4.97 2.55
C ARG A 288 9.23 5.69 2.70
N PHE A 289 8.36 5.12 3.52
CA PHE A 289 7.06 5.71 3.83
C PHE A 289 7.21 6.92 4.76
N SER A 290 6.44 7.97 4.49
CA SER A 290 6.44 9.19 5.31
C SER A 290 5.49 9.07 6.50
N GLY A 291 4.42 8.29 6.38
CA GLY A 291 3.29 8.29 7.33
C GLY A 291 2.19 9.29 6.97
N ASN A 292 2.26 9.90 5.78
CA ASN A 292 1.17 10.67 5.17
C ASN A 292 0.76 10.05 3.82
N LEU A 293 -0.50 9.65 3.70
CA LEU A 293 -1.05 8.97 2.51
C LEU A 293 -1.04 9.85 1.24
N ASP A 294 -1.10 11.16 1.40
CA ASP A 294 -1.12 12.13 0.29
C ASP A 294 0.26 12.69 -0.06
N ALA A 295 1.32 12.18 0.57
CA ALA A 295 2.68 12.60 0.21
C ALA A 295 3.03 12.15 -1.22
N PRO A 296 3.69 13.00 -2.02
CA PRO A 296 4.17 12.60 -3.34
C PRO A 296 5.33 11.59 -3.23
N VAL A 297 5.35 10.61 -4.11
CA VAL A 297 6.42 9.60 -4.16
C VAL A 297 7.53 10.09 -5.09
N HIS A 298 8.69 10.39 -4.51
CA HIS A 298 9.84 10.87 -5.25
C HIS A 298 10.73 9.71 -5.70
N GLY A 299 11.03 9.63 -7.00
CA GLY A 299 11.93 8.64 -7.55
C GLY A 299 12.00 8.67 -9.07
N HIS A 300 12.97 7.94 -9.61
CA HIS A 300 13.06 7.66 -11.04
C HIS A 300 12.92 6.13 -11.23
N PRO A 301 11.97 5.65 -12.05
CA PRO A 301 11.04 6.39 -12.91
C PRO A 301 9.96 7.13 -12.11
N ARG A 302 9.32 8.13 -12.72
CA ARG A 302 8.29 8.91 -12.05
C ARG A 302 7.11 8.01 -11.66
N PHE A 303 6.73 8.04 -10.39
CA PHE A 303 5.53 7.34 -9.91
C PHE A 303 4.29 8.21 -10.19
N LEU A 304 3.29 7.63 -10.85
CA LEU A 304 2.04 8.31 -11.20
C LEU A 304 1.03 8.23 -10.04
N GLY A 305 1.36 8.83 -8.90
CA GLY A 305 0.44 8.85 -7.76
C GLY A 305 1.07 9.34 -6.46
N CYS A 306 0.26 9.32 -5.40
CA CYS A 306 0.68 9.61 -4.03
C CYS A 306 1.08 8.33 -3.26
N GLU A 307 1.55 8.49 -2.03
CA GLU A 307 2.00 7.41 -1.13
C GLU A 307 0.94 6.31 -0.95
N ARG A 308 -0.36 6.65 -0.93
CA ARG A 308 -1.46 5.65 -0.89
C ARG A 308 -1.41 4.62 -2.02
N HIS A 309 -1.08 5.04 -3.25
CA HIS A 309 -0.99 4.12 -4.40
C HIS A 309 0.29 3.29 -4.32
N TYR A 310 1.39 3.86 -3.82
CA TYR A 310 2.64 3.13 -3.60
C TYR A 310 2.49 2.09 -2.49
N LEU A 311 1.81 2.44 -1.39
CA LEU A 311 1.48 1.53 -0.29
C LEU A 311 0.63 0.37 -0.81
N ARG A 312 -0.43 0.65 -1.58
CA ARG A 312 -1.25 -0.38 -2.21
C ARG A 312 -0.45 -1.32 -3.12
N ALA A 313 0.44 -0.77 -3.94
CA ALA A 313 1.32 -1.55 -4.81
C ALA A 313 2.30 -2.43 -4.02
N GLN A 314 2.87 -1.92 -2.92
CA GLN A 314 3.74 -2.70 -2.04
C GLN A 314 2.99 -3.82 -1.33
N ILE A 315 1.77 -3.56 -0.85
CA ILE A 315 0.90 -4.57 -0.25
C ILE A 315 0.64 -5.70 -1.25
N ALA A 316 0.25 -5.37 -2.49
CA ALA A 316 0.02 -6.38 -3.54
C ALA A 316 1.25 -7.28 -3.76
N ARG A 317 2.45 -6.68 -3.85
CA ARG A 317 3.72 -7.41 -4.04
C ARG A 317 4.12 -8.28 -2.84
N ILE A 318 3.86 -7.80 -1.61
CA ILE A 318 4.18 -8.53 -0.38
C ILE A 318 3.19 -9.68 -0.21
N THR A 319 1.90 -9.44 -0.38
CA THR A 319 0.86 -10.47 -0.29
C THR A 319 1.11 -11.59 -1.32
N SER A 320 1.38 -11.25 -2.58
CA SER A 320 1.67 -12.26 -3.61
C SER A 320 2.90 -13.10 -3.32
N ALA A 321 3.93 -12.52 -2.70
CA ALA A 321 5.22 -13.18 -2.49
C ALA A 321 5.34 -13.90 -1.14
N CYS A 322 4.50 -13.58 -0.17
CA CYS A 322 4.69 -14.02 1.21
C CYS A 322 3.46 -14.65 1.87
N ARG A 323 2.31 -14.72 1.17
CA ARG A 323 1.14 -15.40 1.69
C ARG A 323 1.29 -16.91 1.48
N ILE A 324 1.66 -17.57 2.57
CA ILE A 324 1.92 -19.01 2.62
C ILE A 324 1.00 -19.68 3.64
N ALA A 325 0.75 -20.97 3.45
CA ALA A 325 0.04 -21.82 4.40
C ALA A 325 0.81 -23.14 4.61
N PRO A 326 0.54 -23.86 5.72
CA PRO A 326 0.97 -25.25 5.86
C PRO A 326 0.49 -26.11 4.67
N THR A 327 1.30 -27.09 4.26
CA THR A 327 0.96 -27.99 3.15
C THR A 327 -0.34 -28.74 3.39
N GLN A 328 -1.08 -29.05 2.32
CA GLN A 328 -2.34 -29.81 2.37
C GLN A 328 -3.51 -29.10 3.10
N MET A 329 -3.42 -27.79 3.36
CA MET A 329 -4.58 -27.01 3.83
C MET A 329 -5.58 -26.69 2.71
N TYR A 330 -5.12 -26.74 1.47
CA TYR A 330 -5.89 -26.36 0.29
C TYR A 330 -5.61 -27.30 -0.88
N THR A 331 -6.60 -27.41 -1.75
CA THR A 331 -6.53 -28.07 -3.05
C THR A 331 -6.92 -27.10 -4.15
N THR A 332 -6.46 -27.37 -5.37
CA THR A 332 -6.70 -26.50 -6.53
C THR A 332 -6.91 -27.36 -7.76
N GLU A 333 -7.95 -27.06 -8.53
CA GLU A 333 -8.20 -27.66 -9.83
C GLU A 333 -7.58 -26.80 -10.93
N GLY A 334 -6.90 -27.40 -11.91
CA GLY A 334 -6.34 -26.68 -13.08
C GLY A 334 -5.08 -25.85 -12.84
N ALA A 335 -4.44 -25.95 -11.67
CA ALA A 335 -3.17 -25.24 -11.40
C ALA A 335 -1.97 -25.78 -12.18
N ILE A 336 -2.00 -27.08 -12.52
CA ILE A 336 -0.99 -27.75 -13.33
C ILE A 336 -1.70 -28.18 -14.62
N PRO A 337 -1.21 -27.78 -15.82
CA PRO A 337 -1.76 -28.29 -17.07
C PRO A 337 -1.69 -29.81 -17.04
N GLU A 338 -2.79 -30.47 -17.35
CA GLU A 338 -2.80 -31.93 -17.49
C GLU A 338 -1.67 -32.31 -18.46
N PRO A 339 -0.79 -33.25 -18.10
CA PRO A 339 0.23 -33.69 -19.03
C PRO A 339 -0.49 -34.20 -20.27
N GLU A 340 -0.23 -33.61 -21.44
CA GLU A 340 -0.54 -34.27 -22.70
C GLU A 340 0.03 -35.69 -22.59
N GLU A 341 -0.82 -36.69 -22.79
CA GLU A 341 -0.50 -38.12 -22.66
C GLU A 341 0.53 -38.54 -23.72
N GLU A 342 1.74 -37.98 -23.69
CA GLU A 342 2.91 -38.64 -24.23
C GLU A 342 3.28 -39.73 -23.23
N GLU A 343 2.65 -40.90 -23.40
CA GLU A 343 3.04 -42.14 -22.74
C GLU A 343 4.54 -42.39 -22.96
N GLU A 344 5.39 -41.91 -22.05
CA GLU A 344 6.77 -42.38 -21.99
C GLU A 344 6.74 -43.87 -21.59
N GLU A 345 7.34 -44.69 -22.45
CA GLU A 345 7.36 -46.16 -22.48
C GLU A 345 8.06 -46.83 -21.26
N ASP A 346 8.13 -46.16 -20.12
CA ASP A 346 8.72 -46.67 -18.88
C ASP A 346 7.94 -46.05 -17.71
N GLY A 347 7.20 -46.85 -16.94
CA GLY A 347 6.28 -46.45 -15.85
C GLY A 347 6.89 -45.68 -14.66
N LYS A 348 7.67 -44.62 -14.91
CA LYS A 348 8.13 -43.61 -13.96
C LYS A 348 7.23 -42.40 -14.12
N VAL A 349 6.39 -42.16 -13.12
CA VAL A 349 5.58 -40.94 -13.02
C VAL A 349 6.53 -39.73 -13.11
N ARG A 350 6.38 -38.90 -14.15
CA ARG A 350 7.16 -37.66 -14.29
C ARG A 350 6.88 -36.77 -13.06
N PRO A 351 7.90 -36.17 -12.43
CA PRO A 351 7.66 -35.22 -11.36
C PRO A 351 6.82 -34.05 -11.88
N PRO A 352 5.95 -33.45 -11.04
CA PRO A 352 5.13 -32.34 -11.47
C PRO A 352 6.00 -31.17 -11.97
N PRO A 353 5.56 -30.44 -13.01
CA PRO A 353 6.34 -29.36 -13.58
C PRO A 353 6.58 -28.27 -12.54
N THR A 354 7.82 -27.79 -12.45
CA THR A 354 8.21 -26.72 -11.52
C THR A 354 7.79 -25.33 -11.99
N SER A 355 7.43 -25.19 -13.27
CA SER A 355 7.02 -23.94 -13.90
C SER A 355 5.90 -24.18 -14.90
N VAL A 356 4.87 -23.35 -14.85
CA VAL A 356 3.67 -23.39 -15.69
C VAL A 356 3.52 -22.02 -16.39
N PRO A 357 2.99 -21.96 -17.62
CA PRO A 357 2.64 -20.67 -18.24
C PRO A 357 1.69 -19.86 -17.36
N ALA A 358 1.80 -18.53 -17.42
CA ALA A 358 0.92 -17.63 -16.68
C ALA A 358 -0.56 -17.93 -16.95
N TYR A 359 -1.38 -17.95 -15.89
CA TYR A 359 -2.79 -18.29 -15.99
C TYR A 359 -3.61 -17.18 -16.67
N ALA A 360 -4.57 -17.57 -17.50
CA ALA A 360 -5.60 -16.66 -18.02
C ALA A 360 -6.63 -16.29 -16.95
N ALA A 361 -7.00 -17.25 -16.09
CA ALA A 361 -7.85 -17.07 -14.92
C ALA A 361 -7.19 -17.73 -13.71
N VAL A 362 -7.28 -17.08 -12.53
CA VAL A 362 -6.67 -17.60 -11.31
C VAL A 362 -7.38 -18.90 -10.89
N PRO A 363 -6.67 -20.02 -10.74
CA PRO A 363 -7.27 -21.26 -10.24
C PRO A 363 -7.91 -21.05 -8.87
N PRO A 364 -9.12 -21.58 -8.62
CA PRO A 364 -9.78 -21.43 -7.33
C PRO A 364 -9.01 -22.17 -6.24
N LEU A 365 -8.86 -21.53 -5.08
CA LEU A 365 -8.28 -22.12 -3.88
C LEU A 365 -9.40 -22.75 -3.05
N ILE A 366 -9.47 -24.07 -3.02
CA ILE A 366 -10.53 -24.81 -2.32
C ILE A 366 -9.99 -25.27 -0.95
N PRO A 367 -10.60 -24.86 0.17
CA PRO A 367 -10.25 -25.39 1.49
C PRO A 367 -10.42 -26.90 1.56
N GLN A 368 -9.45 -27.59 2.15
CA GLN A 368 -9.51 -29.03 2.29
C GLN A 368 -10.63 -29.46 3.25
N GLU A 369 -11.54 -30.30 2.78
CA GLU A 369 -12.55 -30.96 3.62
C GLU A 369 -11.98 -32.23 4.25
N GLN A 370 -12.56 -32.64 5.39
CA GLN A 370 -12.14 -33.87 6.07
C GLN A 370 -12.49 -35.08 5.19
N PRO A 371 -11.50 -35.85 4.71
CA PRO A 371 -11.77 -37.04 3.92
C PRO A 371 -12.46 -38.10 4.76
N ASP A 372 -13.27 -38.94 4.12
CA ASP A 372 -13.90 -40.08 4.76
C ASP A 372 -12.83 -41.07 5.26
N ASP A 373 -12.92 -41.48 6.53
CA ASP A 373 -11.95 -42.38 7.17
C ASP A 373 -11.79 -43.74 6.45
N GLU A 374 -12.78 -44.13 5.64
CA GLU A 374 -12.79 -45.38 4.86
C GLU A 374 -12.07 -45.27 3.51
N ASP A 375 -11.85 -44.05 3.00
CA ASP A 375 -11.14 -43.80 1.75
C ASP A 375 -9.63 -43.62 1.99
N ALA A 376 -8.89 -44.72 1.88
CA ALA A 376 -7.45 -44.73 2.09
C ALA A 376 -6.67 -43.86 1.08
N GLU A 377 -7.21 -43.63 -0.12
CA GLU A 377 -6.56 -42.81 -1.15
C GLU A 377 -6.72 -41.32 -0.84
N ALA A 378 -7.94 -40.91 -0.48
CA ALA A 378 -8.21 -39.56 -0.02
C ALA A 378 -7.42 -39.21 1.26
N VAL A 379 -7.34 -40.14 2.22
CA VAL A 379 -6.54 -39.94 3.44
C VAL A 379 -5.04 -39.86 3.14
N ALA A 380 -4.52 -40.64 2.18
CA ALA A 380 -3.11 -40.61 1.82
C ALA A 380 -2.69 -39.28 1.15
N ALA A 381 -3.57 -38.70 0.32
CA ALA A 381 -3.30 -37.41 -0.32
C ALA A 381 -3.13 -36.27 0.69
N VAL A 382 -3.79 -36.37 1.84
CA VAL A 382 -3.89 -35.31 2.86
C VAL A 382 -3.39 -35.76 4.23
N GLU A 383 -2.49 -36.76 4.27
CA GLU A 383 -2.14 -37.46 5.51
C GLU A 383 -1.61 -36.54 6.63
N GLY A 384 -0.76 -35.57 6.29
CA GLY A 384 -0.18 -34.63 7.26
C GLY A 384 -1.21 -33.67 7.82
N TRP A 385 -2.16 -33.23 7.00
CA TRP A 385 -3.31 -32.47 7.48
C TRP A 385 -4.23 -33.34 8.34
N PHE A 386 -4.60 -34.54 7.88
CA PHE A 386 -5.62 -35.39 8.52
C PHE A 386 -5.16 -35.98 9.85
N ARG A 387 -3.93 -36.52 9.90
CA ARG A 387 -3.35 -37.10 11.13
C ARG A 387 -2.74 -36.03 12.05
N GLY A 388 -2.59 -34.81 11.55
CA GLY A 388 -1.89 -33.70 12.17
C GLY A 388 -0.39 -33.74 11.91
N TYR A 389 0.18 -32.57 11.62
CA TYR A 389 1.59 -32.44 11.25
C TYR A 389 2.53 -33.02 12.31
N ALA A 390 3.53 -33.77 11.86
CA ALA A 390 4.53 -34.37 12.73
C ALA A 390 5.38 -33.30 13.43
N LYS A 391 5.97 -33.67 14.58
CA LYS A 391 6.90 -32.80 15.31
C LYS A 391 8.04 -32.41 14.35
N GLU A 392 8.28 -31.10 14.21
CA GLU A 392 9.33 -30.51 13.34
C GLU A 392 9.09 -30.60 11.82
N GLU A 393 7.96 -31.11 11.35
CA GLU A 393 7.63 -31.11 9.91
C GLU A 393 7.60 -29.68 9.35
N LEU A 394 6.91 -28.76 10.05
CA LEU A 394 6.82 -27.35 9.68
C LEU A 394 8.11 -26.53 9.93
N MET A 395 9.18 -27.17 10.44
CA MET A 395 10.52 -26.56 10.45
C MET A 395 11.19 -26.65 9.08
N GLN A 396 10.66 -27.47 8.18
CA GLN A 396 11.19 -27.67 6.83
C GLN A 396 10.42 -26.80 5.84
N ALA A 397 11.11 -26.29 4.82
CA ALA A 397 10.49 -25.51 3.76
C ALA A 397 9.41 -26.25 2.97
N LYS A 398 9.51 -27.60 2.91
CA LYS A 398 8.54 -28.46 2.25
C LYS A 398 7.17 -28.51 2.94
N GLY A 399 7.10 -28.16 4.23
CA GLY A 399 5.85 -28.11 4.98
C GLY A 399 5.01 -26.86 4.71
N TRP A 400 5.44 -25.98 3.79
CA TRP A 400 4.78 -24.73 3.47
C TRP A 400 4.57 -24.57 1.96
N ALA A 401 3.41 -24.05 1.57
CA ALA A 401 3.02 -23.80 0.19
C ALA A 401 2.51 -22.35 0.01
N HIS A 402 2.75 -21.77 -1.17
CA HIS A 402 2.21 -20.46 -1.54
C HIS A 402 0.72 -20.53 -1.86
N ILE A 403 -0.07 -19.64 -1.26
CA ILE A 403 -1.53 -19.59 -1.45
C ILE A 403 -2.00 -18.32 -2.18
N ALA A 404 -1.11 -17.37 -2.42
CA ALA A 404 -1.41 -16.20 -3.24
C ALA A 404 -0.91 -16.38 -4.68
N PRO A 405 -1.58 -15.80 -5.67
CA PRO A 405 -1.14 -15.85 -7.04
C PRO A 405 0.15 -15.03 -7.25
N THR A 406 0.97 -15.46 -8.20
CA THR A 406 2.22 -14.77 -8.55
C THR A 406 1.92 -13.51 -9.39
N VAL A 407 2.53 -12.38 -9.05
CA VAL A 407 2.41 -11.14 -9.84
C VAL A 407 3.41 -11.19 -11.00
N LEU A 408 2.89 -11.11 -12.23
CA LEU A 408 3.63 -11.11 -13.49
C LEU A 408 4.46 -9.84 -13.68
N ASN A 409 5.39 -9.85 -14.63
CA ASN A 409 6.23 -8.68 -14.94
C ASN A 409 5.42 -7.47 -15.43
N CYS A 410 4.29 -7.73 -16.08
CA CYS A 410 3.33 -6.71 -16.50
C CYS A 410 2.60 -6.01 -15.34
N GLY A 411 2.66 -6.55 -14.12
CA GLY A 411 2.02 -5.98 -12.93
C GLY A 411 0.59 -6.47 -12.68
N ARG A 412 0.15 -7.50 -13.42
CA ARG A 412 -1.11 -8.23 -13.23
C ARG A 412 -0.87 -9.62 -12.65
N VAL A 413 -1.93 -10.30 -12.25
CA VAL A 413 -1.90 -11.73 -11.90
C VAL A 413 -2.26 -12.59 -13.10
N THR A 414 -3.19 -12.12 -13.92
CA THR A 414 -3.60 -12.83 -15.15
C THR A 414 -2.88 -12.28 -16.36
N VAL A 415 -2.76 -13.14 -17.39
CA VAL A 415 -2.31 -12.71 -18.71
C VAL A 415 -3.21 -11.57 -19.20
N PRO A 416 -2.63 -10.44 -19.67
CA PRO A 416 -3.45 -9.34 -20.15
C PRO A 416 -4.34 -9.81 -21.32
N PRO A 417 -5.59 -9.34 -21.40
CA PRO A 417 -6.41 -9.60 -22.56
C PRO A 417 -5.69 -9.06 -23.80
N PRO A 418 -5.85 -9.72 -24.97
CA PRO A 418 -5.30 -9.20 -26.21
C PRO A 418 -5.83 -7.76 -26.41
N PRO A 419 -5.00 -6.84 -26.92
CA PRO A 419 -5.47 -5.50 -27.21
C PRO A 419 -6.66 -5.62 -28.17
N GLU A 420 -7.77 -4.97 -27.84
CA GLU A 420 -8.83 -4.75 -28.81
C GLU A 420 -8.18 -3.96 -29.95
N GLU A 421 -8.06 -4.59 -31.12
CA GLU A 421 -7.70 -3.87 -32.34
C GLU A 421 -8.81 -2.82 -32.51
N GLU A 422 -8.52 -1.55 -32.20
CA GLU A 422 -9.37 -0.43 -32.62
C GLU A 422 -9.51 -0.64 -34.13
N GLU A 423 -10.67 -1.10 -34.62
CA GLU A 423 -10.96 -1.20 -36.05
C GLU A 423 -10.59 0.16 -36.63
N ASP A 424 -9.47 0.21 -37.37
CA ASP A 424 -9.07 1.39 -38.10
C ASP A 424 -10.28 1.73 -38.97
N VAL A 425 -11.00 2.79 -38.60
CA VAL A 425 -12.01 3.41 -39.43
C VAL A 425 -11.26 3.88 -40.67
N GLN A 426 -11.17 3.01 -41.67
CA GLN A 426 -10.84 3.34 -43.04
C GLN A 426 -11.90 4.33 -43.50
N GLY A 427 -11.62 5.61 -43.27
CA GLY A 427 -12.19 6.69 -44.05
C GLY A 427 -11.73 6.50 -45.48
N GLU A 428 -12.70 6.27 -46.35
CA GLU A 428 -12.58 6.35 -47.80
C GLU A 428 -11.86 7.64 -48.21
N ASP A 429 -10.87 7.48 -49.11
CA ASP A 429 -10.59 8.32 -50.29
C ASP A 429 -9.08 8.50 -50.53
N GLY A 430 -8.61 8.03 -51.69
CA GLY A 430 -7.29 8.37 -52.23
C GLY A 430 -6.61 7.26 -53.01
N ASP A 431 -7.10 7.02 -54.22
CA ASP A 431 -6.35 6.44 -55.35
C ASP A 431 -4.97 7.12 -55.46
N ASP A 432 -3.89 6.32 -55.50
CA ASP A 432 -2.75 6.46 -56.41
C ASP A 432 -1.70 5.38 -56.09
N GLY A 433 -1.25 4.68 -57.13
CA GLY A 433 -0.49 3.44 -57.03
C GLY A 433 1.03 3.56 -56.85
N GLU A 434 1.60 2.35 -56.84
CA GLU A 434 3.02 1.96 -56.93
C GLU A 434 3.80 1.76 -55.61
N GLY A 435 4.19 0.49 -55.38
CA GLY A 435 5.41 0.16 -54.64
C GLY A 435 5.27 -0.37 -53.21
N GLY A 436 4.33 -1.28 -52.93
CA GLY A 436 4.27 -1.97 -51.64
C GLY A 436 5.47 -2.90 -51.41
N GLU A 437 6.53 -2.40 -50.76
CA GLU A 437 7.47 -3.25 -50.02
C GLU A 437 6.66 -4.05 -49.00
N ALA A 438 6.76 -5.38 -49.06
CA ALA A 438 6.09 -6.28 -48.12
C ALA A 438 6.47 -5.86 -46.70
N ALA A 439 5.49 -5.31 -45.97
CA ALA A 439 5.62 -5.04 -44.54
C ALA A 439 6.17 -6.31 -43.87
N ALA A 440 7.27 -6.16 -43.13
CA ALA A 440 7.88 -7.27 -42.42
C ALA A 440 6.80 -8.01 -41.62
N PRO A 441 6.81 -9.37 -41.58
CA PRO A 441 5.82 -10.11 -40.82
C PRO A 441 5.81 -9.59 -39.38
N PRO A 442 4.62 -9.44 -38.75
CA PRO A 442 4.55 -8.98 -37.38
C PRO A 442 5.46 -9.86 -36.51
N PRO A 443 6.22 -9.26 -35.56
CA PRO A 443 7.10 -10.03 -34.71
C PRO A 443 6.31 -11.16 -34.02
N PRO A 444 6.89 -12.36 -33.87
CA PRO A 444 6.22 -13.46 -33.20
C PRO A 444 5.76 -13.01 -31.80
N PRO A 445 4.57 -13.45 -31.33
CA PRO A 445 4.08 -13.07 -30.02
C PRO A 445 5.14 -13.43 -28.96
N PRO A 446 5.34 -12.58 -27.94
CA PRO A 446 6.30 -12.87 -26.88
C PRO A 446 5.96 -14.21 -26.22
N ALA A 447 6.99 -15.01 -25.95
CA ALA A 447 6.80 -16.28 -25.24
C ALA A 447 6.06 -16.02 -23.90
N PRO A 448 5.14 -16.91 -23.50
CA PRO A 448 4.38 -16.73 -22.27
C PRO A 448 5.31 -16.69 -21.05
N GLU A 449 5.01 -15.79 -20.12
CA GLU A 449 5.75 -15.71 -18.86
C GLU A 449 5.52 -17.00 -18.06
N MET A 450 6.61 -17.65 -17.64
CA MET A 450 6.56 -18.87 -16.85
C MET A 450 6.56 -18.54 -15.36
N ILE A 451 5.60 -19.07 -14.63
CA ILE A 451 5.41 -18.86 -13.19
C ILE A 451 5.51 -20.18 -12.41
N ALA A 452 5.74 -20.09 -11.10
CA ALA A 452 5.59 -21.26 -10.24
C ALA A 452 4.10 -21.64 -10.16
N PRO A 453 3.76 -22.94 -10.19
CA PRO A 453 2.38 -23.37 -10.07
C PRO A 453 1.78 -22.93 -8.73
N PHE A 454 0.46 -22.76 -8.72
CA PHE A 454 -0.29 -22.51 -7.50
C PHE A 454 -0.09 -23.66 -6.50
N LEU A 455 -0.06 -23.37 -5.19
CA LEU A 455 0.35 -24.32 -4.14
C LEU A 455 1.77 -24.89 -4.26
N SER A 456 2.66 -24.22 -5.01
CA SER A 456 4.08 -24.58 -5.03
C SER A 456 4.71 -24.51 -3.65
N SER A 457 5.57 -25.49 -3.37
CA SER A 457 6.34 -25.55 -2.13
C SER A 457 7.31 -24.37 -2.03
N VAL A 458 7.37 -23.75 -0.86
CA VAL A 458 8.29 -22.67 -0.53
C VAL A 458 9.76 -23.08 -0.68
N SER A 459 10.05 -24.40 -0.69
CA SER A 459 11.40 -24.92 -0.96
C SER A 459 11.91 -24.64 -2.38
N LEU A 460 11.01 -24.36 -3.34
CA LEU A 460 11.35 -24.08 -4.73
C LEU A 460 11.68 -22.60 -4.97
N ASP A 461 11.52 -21.74 -3.95
CA ASP A 461 11.81 -20.31 -4.05
C ASP A 461 13.30 -20.07 -4.33
N ALA A 462 13.57 -19.08 -5.18
CA ALA A 462 14.94 -18.68 -5.51
C ALA A 462 15.71 -18.24 -4.26
N ALA A 463 16.87 -18.86 -4.02
CA ALA A 463 17.76 -18.50 -2.92
C ALA A 463 18.32 -17.08 -3.08
N LEU A 464 18.48 -16.38 -1.96
CA LEU A 464 19.14 -15.07 -1.91
C LEU A 464 20.64 -15.24 -2.13
N THR A 465 21.19 -14.48 -3.07
CA THR A 465 22.62 -14.57 -3.43
C THR A 465 23.37 -13.33 -2.95
N TYR A 466 24.28 -13.50 -2.00
CA TYR A 466 25.08 -12.42 -1.42
C TYR A 466 26.54 -12.51 -1.90
N PRO A 467 26.93 -11.77 -2.95
CA PRO A 467 28.31 -11.76 -3.42
C PRO A 467 29.21 -11.17 -2.32
N GLY A 468 30.14 -11.98 -1.80
CA GLY A 468 31.07 -11.58 -0.75
C GLY A 468 30.70 -12.01 0.68
N HIS A 469 29.60 -12.74 0.88
CA HIS A 469 29.30 -13.36 2.17
C HIS A 469 29.85 -14.80 2.25
N SER A 470 30.19 -15.27 3.47
CA SER A 470 30.73 -16.63 3.67
C SER A 470 29.73 -17.72 3.27
N ARG A 471 28.43 -17.41 3.31
CA ARG A 471 27.35 -18.18 2.69
C ARG A 471 26.85 -17.41 1.49
N ALA A 472 27.28 -17.81 0.30
CA ALA A 472 26.91 -17.15 -0.95
C ALA A 472 25.41 -17.29 -1.26
N HIS A 473 24.81 -18.42 -0.89
CA HIS A 473 23.38 -18.68 -1.08
C HIS A 473 22.69 -18.92 0.27
N ILE A 474 21.63 -18.16 0.53
CA ILE A 474 20.79 -18.28 1.73
C ILE A 474 19.37 -18.57 1.25
N PRO A 475 18.66 -19.56 1.82
CA PRO A 475 17.27 -19.81 1.44
C PRO A 475 16.41 -18.57 1.66
N ALA A 476 15.38 -18.36 0.84
CA ALA A 476 14.50 -17.19 0.95
C ALA A 476 13.69 -17.16 2.26
N TRP A 477 13.61 -18.28 2.97
CA TRP A 477 12.79 -18.45 4.17
C TRP A 477 13.57 -19.04 5.34
N THR A 478 13.16 -18.66 6.55
CA THR A 478 13.68 -19.23 7.81
C THR A 478 12.54 -19.67 8.70
N PHE A 479 12.71 -20.82 9.36
CA PHE A 479 11.69 -21.43 10.19
C PHE A 479 12.13 -21.47 11.65
N ARG A 480 11.19 -21.23 12.56
CA ARG A 480 11.41 -21.28 14.01
C ARG A 480 10.23 -21.95 14.69
N LYS A 481 10.49 -22.60 15.82
CA LYS A 481 9.48 -23.15 16.72
C LYS A 481 9.47 -22.34 18.02
N ALA A 482 8.28 -22.06 18.55
CA ALA A 482 8.15 -21.52 19.91
C ALA A 482 8.45 -22.62 20.93
N TYR A 483 9.35 -22.36 21.87
CA TYR A 483 9.72 -23.31 22.91
C TYR A 483 9.01 -22.97 24.23
N LEU A 484 7.67 -23.12 24.29
CA LEU A 484 6.93 -22.91 25.54
C LEU A 484 6.89 -24.19 26.41
N GLY A 485 6.93 -25.37 25.77
CA GLY A 485 7.01 -26.67 26.46
C GLY A 485 7.12 -27.82 25.46
N GLU A 486 8.17 -28.64 25.58
CA GLU A 486 8.43 -29.73 24.62
C GLU A 486 7.38 -30.86 24.69
N GLY A 487 6.68 -31.00 25.82
CA GLY A 487 5.58 -31.94 26.02
C GLY A 487 4.19 -31.36 25.76
N SER A 488 4.07 -30.14 25.25
CA SER A 488 2.76 -29.59 24.86
C SER A 488 2.21 -30.33 23.65
N THR A 489 0.91 -30.59 23.64
CA THR A 489 0.19 -31.12 22.47
C THR A 489 0.07 -30.07 21.36
N THR A 490 0.17 -28.79 21.71
CA THR A 490 0.18 -27.68 20.77
C THR A 490 1.61 -27.21 20.49
N ALA A 491 1.92 -27.02 19.22
CA ALA A 491 3.20 -26.47 18.77
C ALA A 491 2.96 -25.27 17.87
N VAL A 492 3.71 -24.19 18.12
CA VAL A 492 3.66 -22.97 17.29
C VAL A 492 4.94 -22.88 16.47
N TYR A 493 4.78 -22.82 15.16
CA TYR A 493 5.85 -22.64 14.19
C TYR A 493 5.70 -21.27 13.54
N VAL A 494 6.81 -20.68 13.12
CA VAL A 494 6.83 -19.44 12.37
C VAL A 494 7.79 -19.55 11.19
N ALA A 495 7.28 -19.22 10.01
CA ALA A 495 8.04 -19.02 8.79
C ALA A 495 8.26 -17.51 8.60
N LYS A 496 9.51 -17.08 8.41
CA LYS A 496 9.88 -15.68 8.14
C LYS A 496 10.51 -15.57 6.76
N SER A 497 10.04 -14.60 5.97
CA SER A 497 10.68 -14.27 4.69
C SER A 497 11.94 -13.45 4.92
N LEU A 498 13.02 -13.82 4.24
CA LEU A 498 14.24 -13.01 4.15
C LEU A 498 14.20 -12.06 2.96
N LEU A 499 13.47 -12.41 1.89
CA LEU A 499 13.30 -11.54 0.72
C LEU A 499 12.48 -10.29 1.05
N TRP A 500 11.46 -10.46 1.89
CA TRP A 500 10.65 -9.38 2.44
C TRP A 500 10.80 -9.35 3.96
N PRO A 501 11.85 -8.68 4.46
CA PRO A 501 12.05 -8.54 5.91
C PRO A 501 10.81 -7.94 6.57
N GLY A 502 10.28 -8.66 7.55
CA GLY A 502 9.05 -8.30 8.26
C GLY A 502 7.85 -9.18 7.94
N ALA A 503 7.85 -9.93 6.84
CA ALA A 503 6.80 -10.90 6.56
C ALA A 503 7.02 -12.17 7.40
N ALA A 504 6.02 -12.54 8.20
CA ALA A 504 6.03 -13.76 8.99
C ALA A 504 4.65 -14.43 9.00
N THR A 505 4.64 -15.76 8.94
CA THR A 505 3.44 -16.57 9.06
C THR A 505 3.60 -17.50 10.24
N TYR A 506 2.66 -17.49 11.18
CA TYR A 506 2.63 -18.52 12.23
C TYR A 506 1.76 -19.70 11.77
N ALA A 507 2.03 -20.89 12.31
CA ALA A 507 1.15 -22.04 12.24
C ALA A 507 1.12 -22.73 13.61
N VAL A 508 -0.08 -22.88 14.17
CA VAL A 508 -0.35 -23.60 15.41
C VAL A 508 -0.91 -24.97 15.03
N THR A 509 -0.16 -26.01 15.35
CA THR A 509 -0.59 -27.39 15.16
C THR A 509 -0.97 -27.99 16.51
N THR A 510 -2.02 -28.81 16.52
CA THR A 510 -2.41 -29.59 17.70
C THR A 510 -2.28 -31.07 17.35
N ALA A 511 -1.47 -31.81 18.11
CA ALA A 511 -1.25 -33.23 17.88
C ALA A 511 -2.58 -34.00 17.87
N GLY A 512 -2.82 -34.75 16.80
CA GLY A 512 -4.03 -35.58 16.63
C GLY A 512 -5.30 -34.81 16.27
N ARG A 513 -5.21 -33.53 15.90
CA ARG A 513 -6.31 -32.81 15.26
C ARG A 513 -5.96 -32.49 13.81
N PRO A 514 -6.95 -32.55 12.89
CA PRO A 514 -6.70 -32.22 11.51
C PRO A 514 -6.42 -30.73 11.35
N GLY A 515 -5.48 -30.41 10.46
CA GLY A 515 -5.12 -29.06 10.06
C GLY A 515 -4.30 -28.25 11.07
N ALA A 516 -4.13 -26.98 10.74
CA ALA A 516 -3.40 -26.01 11.55
C ALA A 516 -4.10 -24.65 11.50
N SER A 517 -4.10 -23.93 12.62
CA SER A 517 -4.45 -22.51 12.61
C SER A 517 -3.22 -21.72 12.18
N TYR A 518 -3.30 -20.97 11.09
CA TYR A 518 -2.19 -20.18 10.61
C TYR A 518 -2.65 -18.79 10.21
N GLN A 519 -1.72 -17.85 10.23
CA GLN A 519 -1.97 -16.49 9.78
C GLN A 519 -0.67 -15.83 9.37
N MET A 520 -0.74 -15.05 8.31
CA MET A 520 0.35 -14.18 7.86
C MET A 520 0.18 -12.78 8.45
N MET A 521 1.28 -12.18 8.91
CA MET A 521 1.37 -10.77 9.24
C MET A 521 2.62 -10.17 8.61
N TYR A 522 2.51 -8.94 8.12
CA TYR A 522 3.67 -8.13 7.77
C TYR A 522 3.96 -7.11 8.87
N CYS A 523 5.21 -6.97 9.31
CA CYS A 523 5.64 -5.89 10.19
C CYS A 523 7.03 -5.40 9.79
N GLY A 524 7.10 -4.28 9.07
CA GLY A 524 8.39 -3.77 8.58
C GLY A 524 8.28 -2.53 7.70
N THR A 525 9.37 -2.20 7.00
CA THR A 525 9.49 -0.95 6.24
C THR A 525 8.85 -0.98 4.85
N GLY A 526 8.29 -2.11 4.43
CA GLY A 526 7.75 -2.34 3.09
C GLY A 526 8.82 -2.36 1.99
N LEU A 527 10.09 -2.63 2.32
CA LEU A 527 11.20 -2.65 1.37
C LEU A 527 11.68 -4.08 1.12
N LYS A 528 11.85 -4.43 -0.15
CA LYS A 528 12.43 -5.70 -0.58
C LYS A 528 13.93 -5.72 -0.26
N ASP A 529 14.45 -6.89 0.15
CA ASP A 529 15.88 -7.08 0.31
C ASP A 529 16.58 -7.08 -1.06
N LEU A 530 17.76 -6.46 -1.11
CA LEU A 530 18.55 -6.29 -2.33
C LEU A 530 19.66 -7.34 -2.45
N GLN A 531 19.70 -8.35 -1.57
CA GLN A 531 20.67 -9.44 -1.63
C GLN A 531 22.13 -8.92 -1.57
N GLY A 532 22.36 -7.84 -0.83
CA GLY A 532 23.67 -7.18 -0.73
C GLY A 532 24.03 -6.25 -1.88
N ALA A 533 23.18 -6.12 -2.91
CA ALA A 533 23.33 -5.10 -3.94
C ALA A 533 22.92 -3.72 -3.41
N TYR A 534 23.60 -2.67 -3.87
CA TYR A 534 23.16 -1.30 -3.65
C TYR A 534 22.01 -0.97 -4.59
N TYR A 535 21.04 -0.22 -4.08
CA TYR A 535 20.01 0.35 -4.94
C TYR A 535 20.66 1.35 -5.90
N ALA A 536 20.60 1.06 -7.18
CA ALA A 536 20.93 2.00 -8.25
C ALA A 536 19.63 2.39 -8.95
N PRO A 537 19.25 3.68 -8.98
CA PRO A 537 18.11 4.10 -9.77
C PRO A 537 18.36 3.75 -11.25
N PRO A 538 17.30 3.40 -12.02
CA PRO A 538 17.44 3.13 -13.44
C PRO A 538 18.05 4.33 -14.15
N LEU A 539 18.82 4.05 -15.20
CA LEU A 539 19.37 5.09 -16.04
C LEU A 539 18.24 5.76 -16.83
N PRO A 540 18.37 7.06 -17.16
CA PRO A 540 17.43 7.71 -18.06
C PRO A 540 17.37 6.93 -19.39
N PRO A 541 16.21 6.94 -20.08
CA PRO A 541 16.07 6.27 -21.36
C PRO A 541 17.14 6.79 -22.34
N PRO A 542 17.65 5.94 -23.24
CA PRO A 542 18.59 6.37 -24.26
C PRO A 542 17.98 7.49 -25.11
N CYS A 543 18.83 8.39 -25.62
CA CYS A 543 18.39 9.37 -26.60
C CYS A 543 17.78 8.62 -27.80
N CYS A 544 16.62 9.10 -28.28
CA CYS A 544 16.06 8.58 -29.51
C CYS A 544 17.01 8.87 -30.66
N ASP A 545 17.19 7.88 -31.54
CA ASP A 545 17.92 8.10 -32.78
C ASP A 545 17.13 9.07 -33.66
N GLU A 546 17.86 9.98 -34.31
CA GLU A 546 17.27 10.85 -35.33
C GLU A 546 16.83 9.99 -36.53
N TYR A 547 15.87 10.51 -37.30
CA TYR A 547 15.42 9.84 -38.51
C TYR A 547 16.60 9.64 -39.46
N ALA A 548 16.89 8.38 -39.81
CA ALA A 548 17.94 8.08 -40.78
C ALA A 548 17.39 8.30 -42.19
N GLU A 549 17.57 9.51 -42.73
CA GLU A 549 17.20 9.84 -44.11
C GLU A 549 17.89 8.88 -45.08
N LYS A 550 17.11 8.16 -45.90
CA LYS A 550 17.69 7.39 -47.01
C LYS A 550 18.22 8.38 -48.05
N PRO A 551 19.38 8.10 -48.69
CA PRO A 551 19.88 8.95 -49.77
C PRO A 551 18.83 9.10 -50.88
N GLY A 552 18.33 10.32 -51.10
CA GLY A 552 17.30 10.65 -52.11
C GLY A 552 15.84 10.65 -51.61
N GLU A 553 15.60 10.45 -50.30
CA GLU A 553 14.25 10.51 -49.71
C GLU A 553 13.80 11.95 -49.43
N PHE A 554 14.76 12.83 -49.12
CA PHE A 554 14.55 14.27 -48.99
C PHE A 554 15.32 14.98 -50.11
N ASP A 555 14.81 14.86 -51.34
CA ASP A 555 15.16 15.80 -52.39
C ASP A 555 14.39 17.08 -52.09
N GLY A 556 14.90 17.91 -51.18
CA GLY A 556 14.26 19.17 -50.81
C GLY A 556 13.83 19.90 -52.07
N GLU A 557 12.52 19.96 -52.32
CA GLU A 557 11.98 20.67 -53.47
C GLU A 557 12.58 22.07 -53.42
N ARG A 558 13.23 22.49 -54.51
CA ARG A 558 13.78 23.85 -54.59
C ARG A 558 12.66 24.81 -54.20
N ASP A 559 12.94 25.69 -53.24
CA ASP A 559 12.06 26.83 -52.93
C ASP A 559 11.57 27.44 -54.25
N CYS A 560 10.25 27.63 -54.36
CA CYS A 560 9.64 28.19 -55.56
C CYS A 560 10.31 29.51 -55.90
N THR A 561 10.70 29.67 -57.17
CA THR A 561 11.31 30.93 -57.59
C THR A 561 10.25 32.02 -57.61
N VAL A 562 10.63 33.28 -57.35
CA VAL A 562 9.71 34.44 -57.38
C VAL A 562 8.91 34.51 -58.69
N ASP A 563 9.52 34.08 -59.81
CA ASP A 563 8.87 34.03 -61.12
C ASP A 563 7.80 32.93 -61.23
N GLU A 564 7.92 31.84 -60.49
CA GLU A 564 6.93 30.76 -60.42
C GLU A 564 5.76 31.13 -59.51
N GLU A 565 6.02 31.80 -58.38
CA GLU A 565 4.96 32.36 -57.53
C GLU A 565 4.11 33.39 -58.30
N LEU A 566 4.74 34.23 -59.13
CA LEU A 566 4.06 35.23 -59.96
C LEU A 566 3.15 34.62 -61.05
N ARG A 567 3.34 33.35 -61.44
CA ARG A 567 2.44 32.66 -62.38
C ARG A 567 1.13 32.21 -61.74
N TYR A 568 1.15 31.99 -60.43
CA TYR A 568 -0.04 31.64 -59.65
C TYR A 568 -0.66 32.85 -58.93
N ALA A 569 -0.07 34.04 -59.08
CA ALA A 569 -0.67 35.28 -58.61
C ALA A 569 -2.03 35.48 -59.31
N PRO A 570 -3.12 35.69 -58.55
CA PRO A 570 -4.43 35.91 -59.15
C PRO A 570 -4.39 37.13 -60.08
N PRO A 571 -5.04 37.09 -61.25
CA PRO A 571 -5.03 38.21 -62.17
C PRO A 571 -5.58 39.45 -61.47
N PRO A 572 -5.00 40.65 -61.72
CA PRO A 572 -5.43 41.86 -61.03
C PRO A 572 -6.93 42.09 -61.27
N PRO A 573 -7.65 42.59 -60.25
CA PRO A 573 -9.09 42.84 -60.37
C PRO A 573 -9.35 43.76 -61.56
N ARG A 574 -10.34 43.42 -62.38
CA ARG A 574 -10.70 44.24 -63.55
C ARG A 574 -11.01 45.66 -63.08
N PRO A 575 -10.53 46.70 -63.78
CA PRO A 575 -10.80 48.07 -63.39
C PRO A 575 -12.32 48.28 -63.34
N ALA A 576 -12.79 48.87 -62.23
CA ALA A 576 -14.15 49.35 -62.14
C ALA A 576 -14.37 50.34 -63.28
N LYS A 577 -15.42 50.14 -64.09
CA LYS A 577 -15.84 51.15 -65.07
C LYS A 577 -16.08 52.44 -64.29
N GLU A 578 -15.24 53.45 -64.54
CA GLU A 578 -15.54 54.82 -64.15
C GLU A 578 -16.85 55.20 -64.82
N ALA A 579 -17.78 55.72 -64.02
CA ALA A 579 -18.97 56.36 -64.51
C ALA A 579 -18.52 57.65 -65.20
N ASP A 580 -18.73 57.74 -66.51
CA ASP A 580 -18.66 58.99 -67.26
C ASP A 580 -19.80 59.91 -66.78
N GLU A 581 -19.46 61.00 -66.08
CA GLU A 581 -20.23 62.25 -66.04
C GLU A 581 -19.35 63.29 -66.76
N GLU A 582 -19.61 63.48 -68.06
CA GLU A 582 -20.16 64.72 -68.66
C GLU A 582 -19.09 65.78 -68.94
N ASP A 583 -18.87 66.15 -70.21
CA ASP A 583 -19.51 67.35 -70.78
C ASP A 583 -18.96 67.79 -72.15
N GLU A 584 -19.79 68.62 -72.81
CA GLU A 584 -19.52 69.61 -73.86
C GLU A 584 -19.80 69.25 -75.34
N GLU A 585 -20.99 69.69 -75.75
CA GLU A 585 -21.20 70.66 -76.85
C GLU A 585 -20.38 70.51 -78.14
N ASP A 586 -21.08 70.18 -79.24
CA ASP A 586 -20.78 70.71 -80.57
C ASP A 586 -22.09 71.14 -81.26
N GLU A 587 -22.08 72.40 -81.71
CA GLU A 587 -23.09 73.09 -82.51
C GLU A 587 -23.13 72.56 -83.96
N GLU A 588 -24.32 72.27 -84.50
CA GLU A 588 -24.95 72.80 -85.76
C GLU A 588 -26.07 71.89 -86.28
#